data_AF-A0A0J9E5I3-F1
#
_entry.id   AF-A0A0J9E5I3-F1
#
_cell.length_a   1.000
_cell.length_b   1.000
_cell.length_c   1.000
_cell.angle_alpha   90.00
_cell.angle_beta   90.00
_cell.angle_gamma   90.00
#
_symmetry.space_group_name_H-M   'P 1'
#
loop_
_entity.id
_entity.type
_entity.pdbx_description
1 polymer ?
#
loop_
_entity_poly.entity_id
_entity_poly.type
_entity_poly.pdbx_seq_one_letter_code
_entity_poly.pdbx_strand_id
1 'polypeptide(L)'
;MTTAIATLRDAYRILGVGPRDDAATVRRAWLRLVRAYHPDMVRGDTGAANQRLAEINAAYDLVEANTQASGAEQASAAEAARQAEQARKAEAARWARAQAARRAEDARRAQEARRQEEAELARLRTKRAKDAARADLAYASRSARRATWSESDKVAARAAQIAFIAARRAYSDEQRLVRDTSVIA
;
A
#
# COMPACT_ATOMS: atom_id res chain seq x y z
N MET A 1 16.47 49.76 46.48
CA MET A 1 17.17 49.53 45.20
C MET A 1 16.14 49.54 44.10
N THR A 2 16.20 50.50 43.19
CA THR A 2 15.28 50.61 42.04
C THR A 2 15.63 49.49 41.06
N THR A 3 14.75 48.50 40.93
CA THR A 3 14.95 47.39 39.99
C THR A 3 14.82 47.94 38.58
N ALA A 4 15.95 48.26 37.95
CA ALA A 4 15.99 48.56 36.52
C ALA A 4 15.47 47.34 35.73
N ILE A 5 14.60 47.57 34.77
CA ILE A 5 14.00 46.50 33.96
C ILE A 5 15.06 45.96 33.01
N ALA A 6 15.70 44.86 33.39
CA ALA A 6 16.70 44.18 32.56
C ALA A 6 16.16 42.85 31.99
N THR A 7 15.12 42.27 32.61
CA THR A 7 14.64 40.94 32.26
C THR A 7 13.12 40.81 32.33
N LEU A 8 12.58 39.84 31.60
CA LEU A 8 11.16 39.47 31.64
C LEU A 8 10.70 39.09 33.07
N ARG A 9 11.59 38.46 33.85
CA ARG A 9 11.33 38.14 35.26
C ARG A 9 11.13 39.39 36.12
N ASP A 10 11.88 40.45 35.85
CA ASP A 10 11.74 41.72 36.57
C ASP A 10 10.47 42.45 36.13
N ALA A 11 10.09 42.37 34.86
CA ALA A 11 8.83 42.91 34.37
C ALA A 11 7.61 42.25 35.05
N TYR A 12 7.60 40.92 35.17
CA TYR A 12 6.59 40.18 35.94
C TYR A 12 6.54 40.62 37.40
N ARG A 13 7.72 40.80 38.04
CA ARG A 13 7.81 41.26 39.43
C ARG A 13 7.28 42.69 39.61
N ILE A 14 7.56 43.60 38.66
CA ILE A 14 7.11 45.00 38.69
C ILE A 14 5.60 45.10 38.52
N LEU A 15 5.02 44.29 37.64
CA LEU A 15 3.57 44.21 37.45
C LEU A 15 2.86 43.44 38.57
N GLY A 16 3.60 42.64 39.34
CA GLY A 16 3.06 41.81 40.42
C GLY A 16 2.24 40.63 39.89
N VAL A 17 2.62 40.09 38.73
CA VAL A 17 1.96 38.97 38.05
C VAL A 17 2.97 37.85 37.80
N GLY A 18 2.47 36.62 37.67
CA GLY A 18 3.25 35.46 37.34
C GLY A 18 3.46 35.29 35.83
N PRO A 19 4.50 34.52 35.40
CA PRO A 19 4.74 34.19 34.00
C PRO A 19 3.68 33.26 33.38
N ARG A 20 2.73 32.76 34.20
CA ARG A 20 1.61 31.91 33.76
C ARG A 20 0.26 32.61 33.86
N ASP A 21 0.24 33.86 34.32
CA ASP A 21 -1.01 34.62 34.40
C ASP A 21 -1.50 34.95 32.99
N ASP A 22 -2.81 34.93 32.81
CA ASP A 22 -3.42 35.26 31.52
C ASP A 22 -3.25 36.75 31.19
N ALA A 23 -3.30 37.07 29.89
CA ALA A 23 -3.16 38.45 29.41
C ALA A 23 -4.19 39.41 30.06
N ALA A 24 -5.38 38.89 30.42
CA ALA A 24 -6.38 39.66 31.14
C ALA A 24 -5.94 40.04 32.56
N THR A 25 -5.30 39.13 33.31
CA THR A 25 -4.73 39.41 34.63
C THR A 25 -3.57 40.39 34.54
N VAL A 26 -2.67 40.23 33.57
CA VAL A 26 -1.56 41.17 33.33
C VAL A 26 -2.10 42.58 33.05
N ARG A 27 -3.10 42.71 32.17
CA ARG A 27 -3.74 43.99 31.84
C ARG A 27 -4.44 44.63 33.04
N ARG A 28 -5.16 43.83 33.86
CA ARG A 28 -5.79 44.34 35.09
C ARG A 28 -4.77 44.86 36.10
N ALA A 29 -3.65 44.15 36.28
CA ALA A 29 -2.58 44.56 37.18
C ALA A 29 -1.91 45.86 36.71
N TRP A 30 -1.63 45.97 35.41
CA TRP A 30 -1.12 47.20 34.79
C TRP A 30 -2.07 48.38 35.00
N LEU A 31 -3.38 48.25 34.67
CA LEU A 31 -4.37 49.32 34.85
C LEU A 31 -4.47 49.79 36.31
N ARG A 32 -4.37 48.86 37.27
CA ARG A 32 -4.36 49.18 38.71
C ARG A 32 -3.14 50.01 39.08
N LEU A 33 -1.96 49.65 38.57
CA LEU A 33 -0.70 50.34 38.83
C LEU A 33 -0.67 51.73 38.17
N VAL A 34 -1.11 51.84 36.92
CA VAL A 34 -1.24 53.12 36.20
C VAL A 34 -2.13 54.09 36.97
N ARG A 35 -3.29 53.63 37.45
CA ARG A 35 -4.20 54.47 38.24
C ARG A 35 -3.60 54.92 39.58
N ALA A 36 -2.74 54.10 40.18
CA ALA A 36 -2.08 54.42 41.45
C ALA A 36 -0.92 55.42 41.29
N TYR A 37 -0.21 55.40 40.16
CA TYR A 37 0.96 56.25 39.90
C TYR A 37 0.69 57.39 38.90
N HIS A 38 -0.57 57.65 38.55
CA HIS A 38 -0.92 58.75 37.65
C HIS A 38 -0.56 60.11 38.29
N PRO A 39 0.12 61.04 37.56
CA PRO A 39 0.56 62.31 38.13
C PRO A 39 -0.59 63.14 38.71
N ASP A 40 -1.79 63.07 38.13
CA ASP A 40 -2.99 63.77 38.66
C ASP A 40 -3.51 63.22 40.00
N MET A 41 -3.15 61.97 40.34
CA MET A 41 -3.60 61.32 41.58
C MET A 41 -2.58 61.51 42.72
N VAL A 42 -1.36 61.92 42.41
CA VAL A 42 -0.26 62.07 43.38
C VAL A 42 -0.15 63.53 43.82
N ARG A 43 -0.44 63.79 45.10
CA ARG A 43 -0.20 65.12 45.71
C ARG A 43 1.26 65.17 46.19
N GLY A 44 2.13 65.88 45.47
CA GLY A 44 3.55 66.01 45.83
C GLY A 44 4.49 65.79 44.63
N ASP A 45 5.54 65.00 44.82
CA ASP A 45 6.58 64.76 43.81
C ASP A 45 6.07 63.92 42.62
N THR A 46 5.67 64.61 41.56
CA THR A 46 5.24 64.01 40.29
C THR A 46 6.40 63.37 39.50
N GLY A 47 7.65 63.72 39.81
CA GLY A 47 8.84 63.17 39.15
C GLY A 47 9.02 61.68 39.47
N ALA A 48 8.93 61.32 40.75
CA ALA A 48 9.01 59.92 41.19
C ALA A 48 7.83 59.09 40.65
N ALA A 49 6.63 59.67 40.59
CA ALA A 49 5.45 59.02 40.01
C ALA A 49 5.63 58.74 38.51
N ASN A 50 6.12 59.72 37.75
CA ASN A 50 6.41 59.57 36.32
C ASN A 50 7.48 58.50 36.05
N GLN A 51 8.56 58.50 36.84
CA GLN A 51 9.62 57.49 36.70
C GLN A 51 9.06 56.08 36.95
N ARG A 52 8.23 55.93 37.99
CA ARG A 52 7.62 54.63 38.31
C ARG A 52 6.61 54.19 37.25
N LEU A 53 5.82 55.11 36.70
CA LEU A 53 4.87 54.83 35.63
C LEU A 53 5.60 54.40 34.34
N ALA A 54 6.74 55.02 34.01
CA ALA A 54 7.56 54.63 32.88
C ALA A 54 8.08 53.19 33.04
N GLU A 55 8.51 52.80 34.23
CA GLU A 55 8.90 51.41 34.54
C GLU A 55 7.71 50.44 34.38
N ILE A 56 6.52 50.81 34.88
CA ILE A 56 5.32 49.97 34.75
C ILE A 56 4.94 49.73 33.29
N ASN A 57 5.00 50.77 32.45
CA ASN A 57 4.69 50.65 31.02
C ASN A 57 5.74 49.80 30.29
N ALA A 58 7.03 50.05 30.52
CA ALA A 58 8.10 49.24 29.93
C ALA A 58 8.01 47.76 30.33
N ALA A 59 7.59 47.46 31.56
CA ALA A 59 7.35 46.10 32.02
C ALA A 59 6.15 45.46 31.31
N TYR A 60 5.07 46.20 31.10
CA TYR A 60 3.89 45.73 30.39
C TYR A 60 4.20 45.40 28.93
N ASP A 61 4.88 46.32 28.21
CA ASP A 61 5.26 46.14 26.82
C ASP A 61 6.13 44.88 26.62
N LEU A 62 7.08 44.64 27.53
CA LEU A 62 7.97 43.48 27.46
C LEU A 62 7.21 42.16 27.66
N VAL A 63 6.26 42.12 28.60
CA VAL A 63 5.42 40.93 28.86
C VAL A 63 4.46 40.67 27.70
N GLU A 64 3.86 41.72 27.15
CA GLU A 64 2.96 41.62 26.00
C GLU A 64 3.72 41.10 24.77
N ALA A 65 4.88 41.65 24.45
CA ALA A 65 5.73 41.19 23.34
C ALA A 65 6.12 39.71 23.48
N ASN A 66 6.50 39.26 24.68
CA ASN A 66 6.83 37.85 24.92
C ASN A 66 5.62 36.92 24.75
N THR A 67 4.45 37.35 25.20
CA THR A 67 3.21 36.57 25.08
C THR A 67 2.81 36.40 23.61
N GLN A 68 2.90 37.48 22.82
CA GLN A 68 2.62 37.44 21.39
C GLN A 68 3.62 36.55 20.63
N ALA A 69 4.91 36.69 20.92
CA ALA A 69 5.96 35.85 20.31
C ALA A 69 5.76 34.36 20.62
N SER A 70 5.48 34.02 21.88
CA SER A 70 5.22 32.65 22.33
C SER A 70 3.96 32.07 21.67
N GLY A 71 2.90 32.87 21.54
CA GLY A 71 1.67 32.46 20.86
C GLY A 71 1.87 32.21 19.36
N ALA A 72 2.64 33.07 18.68
CA ALA A 72 2.98 32.89 17.27
C ALA A 72 3.83 31.63 17.04
N GLU A 73 4.81 31.38 17.90
CA GLU A 73 5.63 30.17 17.86
C GLU A 73 4.77 28.91 18.05
N GLN A 74 3.88 28.91 19.04
CA GLN A 74 2.96 27.79 19.30
C GLN A 74 2.00 27.56 18.13
N ALA A 75 1.47 28.61 17.51
CA ALA A 75 0.61 28.50 16.34
C ALA A 75 1.37 27.91 15.14
N SER A 76 2.60 28.37 14.90
CA SER A 76 3.45 27.84 13.82
C SER A 76 3.83 26.37 14.06
N ALA A 77 4.13 25.99 15.30
CA ALA A 77 4.42 24.60 15.66
C ALA A 77 3.18 23.71 15.50
N ALA A 78 2.00 24.19 15.89
CA ALA A 78 0.75 23.49 15.71
C ALA A 78 0.41 23.31 14.21
N GLU A 79 0.65 24.32 13.39
CA GLU A 79 0.47 24.23 11.94
C GLU A 79 1.45 23.25 11.31
N ALA A 80 2.74 23.32 11.65
CA ALA A 80 3.75 22.38 11.20
C ALA A 80 3.40 20.94 11.58
N ALA A 81 2.89 20.71 12.80
CA ALA A 81 2.43 19.39 13.23
C ALA A 81 1.25 18.87 12.39
N ARG A 82 0.26 19.74 12.09
CA ARG A 82 -0.86 19.38 11.21
C ARG A 82 -0.39 19.07 9.79
N GLN A 83 0.52 19.87 9.24
CA GLN A 83 1.09 19.64 7.92
C GLN A 83 1.89 18.33 7.87
N ALA A 84 2.67 18.03 8.91
CA ALA A 84 3.41 16.77 9.03
C ALA A 84 2.46 15.56 9.12
N GLU A 85 1.37 15.66 9.88
CA GLU A 85 0.35 14.60 9.94
C GLU A 85 -0.35 14.40 8.58
N GLN A 86 -0.71 15.49 7.89
CA GLN A 86 -1.29 15.44 6.56
C GLN A 86 -0.32 14.79 5.55
N ALA A 87 0.96 15.12 5.61
CA ALA A 87 2.00 14.51 4.77
C ALA A 87 2.12 12.99 5.03
N ARG A 88 2.15 12.57 6.30
CA ARG A 88 2.17 11.14 6.66
C ARG A 88 0.93 10.40 6.15
N LYS A 89 -0.26 10.99 6.30
CA LYS A 89 -1.51 10.41 5.77
C LYS A 89 -1.49 10.33 4.24
N ALA A 90 -0.97 11.35 3.57
CA ALA A 90 -0.84 11.36 2.11
C ALA A 90 0.14 10.30 1.62
N GLU A 91 1.27 10.12 2.30
CA GLU A 91 2.24 9.05 1.99
C GLU A 91 1.64 7.66 2.21
N ALA A 92 0.98 7.44 3.35
CA ALA A 92 0.27 6.19 3.62
C ALA A 92 -0.80 5.88 2.57
N ALA A 93 -1.56 6.90 2.13
CA ALA A 93 -2.54 6.75 1.07
C ALA A 93 -1.88 6.42 -0.29
N ARG A 94 -0.73 7.01 -0.61
CA ARG A 94 0.04 6.67 -1.82
C ARG A 94 0.49 5.21 -1.79
N TRP A 95 1.03 4.74 -0.66
CA TRP A 95 1.43 3.35 -0.50
C TRP A 95 0.25 2.39 -0.61
N ALA A 96 -0.87 2.69 0.04
CA ALA A 96 -2.09 1.88 -0.04
C ALA A 96 -2.62 1.77 -1.49
N ARG A 97 -2.64 2.89 -2.23
CA ARG A 97 -3.02 2.91 -3.65
C ARG A 97 -2.07 2.07 -4.51
N ALA A 98 -0.76 2.15 -4.26
CA ALA A 98 0.23 1.35 -4.98
C ALA A 98 0.06 -0.15 -4.71
N GLN A 99 -0.19 -0.55 -3.46
CA GLN A 99 -0.49 -1.95 -3.13
C GLN A 99 -1.80 -2.42 -3.77
N ALA A 100 -2.85 -1.61 -3.75
CA ALA A 100 -4.12 -1.93 -4.39
C ALA A 100 -3.96 -2.10 -5.91
N ALA A 101 -3.17 -1.26 -6.56
CA ALA A 101 -2.87 -1.37 -7.99
C ALA A 101 -2.15 -2.68 -8.33
N ARG A 102 -1.13 -3.06 -7.53
CA ARG A 102 -0.44 -4.35 -7.70
C ARG A 102 -1.38 -5.54 -7.56
N ARG A 103 -2.19 -5.56 -6.50
CA ARG A 103 -3.20 -6.62 -6.29
C ARG A 103 -4.20 -6.69 -7.44
N ALA A 104 -4.62 -5.54 -7.97
CA ALA A 104 -5.52 -5.49 -9.12
C ALA A 104 -4.87 -6.02 -10.40
N GLU A 105 -3.59 -5.73 -10.62
CA GLU A 105 -2.83 -6.28 -11.75
C GLU A 105 -2.66 -7.80 -11.63
N ASP A 106 -2.27 -8.29 -10.45
CA ASP A 106 -2.14 -9.73 -10.18
C ASP A 106 -3.48 -10.45 -10.38
N ALA A 107 -4.59 -9.84 -9.94
CA ALA A 107 -5.93 -10.37 -10.16
C ALA A 107 -6.31 -10.43 -11.65
N ARG A 108 -5.95 -9.41 -12.45
CA ARG A 108 -6.16 -9.42 -13.90
C ARG A 108 -5.33 -10.51 -14.57
N ARG A 109 -4.04 -10.62 -14.24
CA ARG A 109 -3.15 -11.67 -14.74
C ARG A 109 -3.68 -13.06 -14.41
N ALA A 110 -4.17 -13.27 -13.18
CA ALA A 110 -4.78 -14.52 -12.77
C ALA A 110 -6.08 -14.83 -13.55
N GLN A 111 -6.90 -13.83 -13.83
CA GLN A 111 -8.11 -14.00 -14.63
C GLN A 111 -7.79 -14.32 -16.10
N GLU A 112 -6.77 -13.67 -16.66
CA GLU A 112 -6.29 -13.94 -18.01
C GLU A 112 -5.70 -15.34 -18.13
N ALA A 113 -4.89 -15.77 -17.15
CA ALA A 113 -4.37 -17.13 -17.09
C ALA A 113 -5.50 -18.16 -17.07
N ARG A 114 -6.52 -17.97 -16.22
CA ARG A 114 -7.71 -18.84 -16.18
C ARG A 114 -8.44 -18.87 -17.52
N ARG A 115 -8.60 -17.71 -18.19
CA ARG A 115 -9.21 -17.65 -19.53
C ARG A 115 -8.39 -18.39 -20.57
N GLN A 116 -7.06 -18.29 -20.51
CA GLN A 116 -6.17 -19.02 -21.42
C GLN A 116 -6.25 -20.53 -21.18
N GLU A 117 -6.21 -20.96 -19.92
CA GLU A 117 -6.38 -22.37 -19.55
C GLU A 117 -7.72 -22.92 -20.03
N GLU A 118 -8.81 -22.19 -19.82
CA GLU A 118 -10.14 -22.58 -20.27
C GLU A 118 -10.22 -22.64 -21.81
N ALA A 119 -9.64 -21.66 -22.50
CA ALA A 119 -9.58 -21.65 -23.96
C ALA A 119 -8.77 -22.82 -24.52
N GLU A 120 -7.64 -23.16 -23.89
CA GLU A 120 -6.83 -24.33 -24.26
C GLU A 120 -7.59 -25.64 -24.00
N LEU A 121 -8.26 -25.76 -22.85
CA LEU A 121 -9.12 -26.91 -22.57
C LEU A 121 -10.25 -27.03 -23.60
N ALA A 122 -10.88 -25.92 -23.99
CA ALA A 122 -11.90 -25.91 -25.04
C ALA A 122 -11.31 -26.36 -26.39
N ARG A 123 -10.14 -25.86 -26.78
CA ARG A 123 -9.41 -26.30 -27.99
C ARG A 123 -9.13 -27.80 -27.96
N LEU A 124 -8.60 -28.31 -26.85
CA LEU A 124 -8.31 -29.74 -26.69
C LEU A 124 -9.58 -30.61 -26.76
N ARG A 125 -10.68 -30.16 -26.16
CA ARG A 125 -11.99 -30.84 -26.25
C ARG A 125 -12.47 -30.92 -27.70
N THR A 126 -12.41 -29.82 -28.44
CA THR A 126 -12.82 -29.82 -29.87
C THR A 126 -11.91 -30.68 -30.73
N LYS A 127 -10.59 -30.66 -30.49
CA LYS A 127 -9.63 -31.53 -31.18
C LYS A 127 -9.96 -33.00 -30.92
N ARG A 128 -10.14 -33.39 -29.65
CA ARG A 128 -10.50 -34.77 -29.27
C ARG A 128 -11.80 -35.23 -29.92
N ALA A 129 -12.81 -34.36 -30.00
CA ALA A 129 -14.07 -34.67 -30.68
C ALA A 129 -13.89 -34.90 -32.19
N LYS A 130 -13.07 -34.08 -32.85
CA LYS A 130 -12.74 -34.26 -34.27
C LYS A 130 -11.96 -35.55 -34.53
N ASP A 131 -10.99 -35.86 -33.66
CA ASP A 131 -10.19 -37.07 -33.76
C ASP A 131 -11.07 -38.32 -33.56
N ALA A 132 -12.01 -38.29 -32.60
CA ALA A 132 -13.00 -39.35 -32.41
C ALA A 132 -13.88 -39.54 -33.66
N ALA A 133 -14.43 -38.46 -34.21
CA ALA A 133 -15.24 -38.53 -35.43
C ALA A 133 -14.45 -39.09 -36.63
N ARG A 134 -13.17 -38.72 -36.76
CA ARG A 134 -12.27 -39.31 -37.78
C ARG A 134 -12.06 -40.80 -37.57
N ALA A 135 -11.87 -41.24 -36.32
CA ALA A 135 -11.70 -42.65 -35.98
C ALA A 135 -12.96 -43.46 -36.30
N ASP A 136 -14.14 -42.93 -35.96
CA ASP A 136 -15.44 -43.54 -36.26
C ASP A 136 -15.65 -43.66 -37.78
N LEU A 137 -15.38 -42.60 -38.54
CA LEU A 137 -15.46 -42.63 -40.00
C LEU A 137 -14.50 -43.66 -40.62
N ALA A 138 -13.28 -43.73 -40.10
CA ALA A 138 -12.29 -44.70 -40.57
C ALA A 138 -12.71 -46.14 -40.24
N TYR A 139 -13.32 -46.36 -39.06
CA TYR A 139 -13.89 -47.65 -38.67
C TYR A 139 -15.06 -48.04 -39.58
N ALA A 140 -16.03 -47.14 -39.79
CA ALA A 140 -17.16 -47.36 -40.68
C ALA A 140 -16.73 -47.64 -42.13
N SER A 141 -15.73 -46.93 -42.63
CA SER A 141 -15.17 -47.16 -43.96
C SER A 141 -14.49 -48.52 -44.08
N ARG A 142 -13.75 -48.96 -43.04
CA ARG A 142 -13.15 -50.29 -42.99
C ARG A 142 -14.22 -51.39 -42.90
N SER A 143 -15.25 -51.20 -42.07
CA SER A 143 -16.32 -52.20 -41.93
C SER A 143 -17.17 -52.32 -43.19
N ALA A 144 -17.52 -51.21 -43.85
CA ALA A 144 -18.24 -51.21 -45.12
C ALA A 144 -17.45 -51.92 -46.23
N ARG A 145 -16.15 -51.61 -46.38
CA ARG A 145 -15.27 -52.32 -47.33
C ARG A 145 -15.21 -53.82 -47.05
N ARG A 146 -15.22 -54.23 -45.78
CA ARG A 146 -15.22 -55.64 -45.39
C ARG A 146 -16.57 -56.33 -45.66
N ALA A 147 -17.67 -55.60 -45.59
CA ALA A 147 -19.00 -56.13 -45.89
C ALA A 147 -19.19 -56.43 -47.39
N THR A 148 -18.51 -55.69 -48.26
CA THR A 148 -18.55 -55.89 -49.73
C THR A 148 -17.57 -56.97 -50.24
N TRP A 149 -16.83 -57.64 -49.35
CA TRP A 149 -15.89 -58.70 -49.73
C TRP A 149 -16.62 -60.00 -50.15
N SER A 150 -16.13 -60.60 -51.22
CA SER A 150 -16.52 -61.96 -51.64
C SER A 150 -15.99 -63.01 -50.65
N GLU A 151 -16.47 -64.25 -50.71
CA GLU A 151 -15.93 -65.31 -49.83
C GLU A 151 -14.45 -65.61 -50.08
N SER A 152 -13.99 -65.50 -51.32
CA SER A 152 -12.57 -65.58 -51.67
C SER A 152 -11.73 -64.51 -50.96
N ASP A 153 -12.23 -63.27 -50.90
CA ASP A 153 -11.53 -62.16 -50.23
C ASP A 153 -11.45 -62.40 -48.71
N LYS A 154 -12.52 -62.95 -48.11
CA LYS A 154 -12.54 -63.28 -46.68
C LYS A 154 -11.57 -64.41 -46.33
N VAL A 155 -11.44 -65.42 -47.19
CA VAL A 155 -10.46 -66.51 -47.03
C VAL A 155 -9.03 -65.99 -47.15
N ALA A 156 -8.73 -65.18 -48.17
CA ALA A 156 -7.41 -64.56 -48.35
C ALA A 156 -7.02 -63.69 -47.15
N ALA A 157 -7.95 -62.90 -46.61
CA ALA A 157 -7.68 -62.07 -45.44
C ALA A 157 -7.44 -62.87 -44.14
N ARG A 158 -8.17 -63.98 -43.93
CA ARG A 158 -7.90 -64.89 -42.80
C ARG A 158 -6.53 -65.56 -42.93
N ALA A 159 -6.16 -66.00 -44.13
CA ALA A 159 -4.83 -66.55 -44.40
C ALA A 159 -3.72 -65.52 -44.12
N ALA A 160 -3.89 -64.28 -44.57
CA ALA A 160 -2.95 -63.18 -44.27
C ALA A 160 -2.86 -62.88 -42.78
N GLN A 161 -3.98 -62.91 -42.04
CA GLN A 161 -3.98 -62.71 -40.58
C GLN A 161 -3.23 -63.83 -39.85
N ILE A 162 -3.43 -65.08 -40.24
CA ILE A 162 -2.71 -66.23 -39.68
C ILE A 162 -1.21 -66.09 -39.97
N ALA A 163 -0.84 -65.74 -41.19
CA ALA A 163 0.55 -65.52 -41.58
C ALA A 163 1.20 -64.38 -40.77
N PHE A 164 0.49 -63.27 -40.55
CA PHE A 164 1.00 -62.17 -39.73
C PHE A 164 1.21 -62.56 -38.26
N ILE A 165 0.28 -63.30 -37.67
CA ILE A 165 0.41 -63.79 -36.29
C ILE A 165 1.58 -64.76 -36.17
N ALA A 166 1.73 -65.68 -37.14
CA ALA A 166 2.85 -66.61 -37.19
C ALA A 166 4.19 -65.87 -37.33
N ALA A 167 4.28 -64.88 -38.22
CA ALA A 167 5.47 -64.06 -38.41
C ALA A 167 5.84 -63.27 -37.15
N ARG A 168 4.85 -62.66 -36.47
CA ARG A 168 5.07 -61.93 -35.22
C ARG A 168 5.55 -62.86 -34.10
N ARG A 169 5.05 -64.09 -34.04
CA ARG A 169 5.50 -65.08 -33.06
C ARG A 169 6.92 -65.54 -33.35
N ALA A 170 7.23 -65.87 -34.60
CA ALA A 170 8.58 -66.24 -35.02
C ALA A 170 9.60 -65.12 -34.72
N TYR A 171 9.26 -63.86 -35.01
CA TYR A 171 10.09 -62.72 -34.66
C TYR A 171 10.27 -62.60 -33.14
N SER A 172 9.21 -62.77 -32.35
CA SER A 172 9.31 -62.74 -30.88
C SER A 172 10.17 -63.88 -30.31
N ASP A 173 10.10 -65.07 -30.90
CA ASP A 173 10.88 -66.24 -30.50
C ASP A 173 12.37 -66.08 -30.89
N GLU A 174 12.64 -65.50 -32.05
CA GLU A 174 13.99 -65.15 -32.51
C GLU A 174 14.63 -64.08 -31.60
N GLN A 175 13.89 -63.03 -31.24
CA GLN A 175 14.35 -62.02 -30.29
C GLN A 175 14.60 -62.60 -28.89
N ARG A 176 13.85 -63.64 -28.50
CA ARG A 176 14.06 -64.34 -27.23
C ARG A 176 15.30 -65.22 -27.27
N LEU A 177 15.53 -65.93 -28.38
CA LEU A 177 16.71 -66.78 -28.57
C LEU A 177 17.99 -65.94 -28.56
N VAL A 178 18.02 -64.81 -29.28
CA VAL A 178 19.15 -63.86 -29.28
C VAL A 178 19.45 -63.37 -27.86
N ARG A 179 18.40 -63.04 -27.09
CA ARG A 179 18.52 -62.59 -25.70
C ARG A 179 18.98 -63.67 -24.73
N ASP A 180 18.61 -64.94 -24.95
CA ASP A 180 19.03 -66.05 -24.10
C ASP A 180 20.48 -66.49 -24.41
N THR A 181 20.93 -66.41 -25.67
CA THR A 181 22.35 -66.62 -26.03
C THR A 181 23.28 -65.50 -25.56
N SER A 182 22.79 -64.26 -25.43
CA SER A 182 23.60 -63.14 -24.92
C SER A 182 23.74 -63.12 -23.39
N VAL A 183 23.05 -64.01 -22.67
CA VAL A 183 23.16 -64.18 -21.21
C VAL A 183 24.12 -65.31 -20.82
N ILE A 184 24.51 -66.18 -21.78
CA ILE A 184 25.39 -67.35 -21.56
C ILE A 184 26.83 -67.11 -22.06
N ALA A 185 27.09 -66.01 -22.79
CA ALA A 185 28.43 -65.56 -23.19
C ALA A 185 29.00 -64.52 -22.21
#